data_AF-A0A7L5AIL8-F1
#
_entry.id   AF-A0A7L5AIL8-F1
#
_cell.length_a   1.000
_cell.length_b   1.000
_cell.length_c   1.000
_cell.angle_alpha   90.00
_cell.angle_beta   90.00
_cell.angle_gamma   90.00
#
_symmetry.space_group_name_H-M   'P 1'
#
loop_
_entity.id
_entity.type
_entity.pdbx_description
1 polymer ?
#
loop_
_entity_poly.entity_id
_entity_poly.type
_entity_poly.pdbx_seq_one_letter_code
_entity_poly.pdbx_strand_id
1 'polypeptide(L)'
;MTTPRPSIDQILTQFFALQPATGVGLKRLRFLDPLLRRYLETEGYRTLTTPLLAQLAIEREFEPAGAFARIMNADDLIYTLPGFIEPPWLQENLLLRKAQIDMVARLASLVVSRYLGPEDFACALMEVDATLSRARVQLKEDRRASQFDRQG
;
A
#
# COMPACT_ATOMS: atom_id res chain seq x y z
N MET A 1 -25.05 16.12 -0.80
CA MET A 1 -25.04 14.67 -1.06
C MET A 1 -23.58 14.27 -1.17
N THR A 2 -23.05 13.59 -0.16
CA THR A 2 -21.65 13.15 -0.14
C THR A 2 -21.51 11.99 -1.11
N THR A 3 -20.72 12.16 -2.17
CA THR A 3 -20.42 11.07 -3.10
C THR A 3 -19.77 9.92 -2.32
N PRO A 4 -20.27 8.68 -2.41
CA PRO A 4 -19.65 7.55 -1.73
C PRO A 4 -18.21 7.39 -2.23
N ARG A 5 -17.26 7.37 -1.30
CA ARG A 5 -15.85 7.09 -1.63
C ARG A 5 -15.74 5.62 -2.06
N PRO A 6 -14.90 5.31 -3.05
CA PRO A 6 -14.72 3.92 -3.46
C PRO A 6 -14.07 3.11 -2.33
N SER A 7 -14.43 1.84 -2.25
CA SER A 7 -13.77 0.92 -1.32
C SER A 7 -12.33 0.67 -1.76
N ILE A 8 -11.50 0.24 -0.82
CA ILE A 8 -10.11 -0.17 -1.12
C ILE A 8 -10.10 -1.24 -2.19
N ASP A 9 -11.00 -2.22 -2.13
CA ASP A 9 -11.08 -3.29 -3.12
C ASP A 9 -11.32 -2.76 -4.54
N GLN A 10 -12.21 -1.78 -4.70
CA GLN A 10 -12.45 -1.12 -5.98
C GLN A 10 -11.20 -0.38 -6.48
N ILE A 11 -10.52 0.34 -5.60
CA ILE A 11 -9.30 1.08 -5.92
C ILE A 11 -8.19 0.12 -6.36
N LEU A 12 -7.94 -0.94 -5.60
CA LEU A 12 -6.89 -1.92 -5.90
C LEU A 12 -7.18 -2.65 -7.21
N THR A 13 -8.42 -3.11 -7.39
CA THR A 13 -8.86 -3.78 -8.63
C THR A 13 -8.64 -2.88 -9.84
N GLN A 14 -9.03 -1.61 -9.77
CA GLN A 14 -8.78 -0.65 -10.84
C GLN A 14 -7.29 -0.38 -11.06
N PHE A 15 -6.53 -0.15 -9.98
CA PHE A 15 -5.11 0.17 -10.04
C PHE A 15 -4.30 -0.93 -10.74
N PHE A 16 -4.53 -2.19 -10.36
CA PHE A 16 -3.80 -3.33 -10.93
C PHE A 16 -4.28 -3.70 -12.34
N ALA A 17 -5.56 -3.50 -12.67
CA ALA A 17 -6.07 -3.70 -14.02
C ALA A 17 -5.46 -2.74 -15.06
N LEU A 18 -5.06 -1.53 -14.63
CA LEU A 18 -4.43 -0.52 -15.49
C LEU A 18 -2.92 -0.71 -15.70
N GLN A 19 -2.29 -1.69 -15.04
CA GLN A 19 -0.85 -1.90 -15.19
C GLN A 19 -0.52 -2.62 -16.51
N PRO A 20 0.66 -2.35 -17.11
CA PRO A 20 1.03 -2.92 -18.40
C PRO A 20 1.02 -4.46 -18.41
N ALA A 21 0.46 -5.02 -19.47
CA ALA A 21 0.12 -6.45 -19.59
C ALA A 21 1.31 -7.41 -19.83
N THR A 22 2.56 -6.94 -19.93
CA THR A 22 3.72 -7.81 -20.22
C THR A 22 5.01 -7.37 -19.52
N GLY A 23 5.95 -8.31 -19.36
CA GLY A 23 7.33 -8.05 -18.92
C GLY A 23 7.65 -8.35 -17.44
N VAL A 24 8.92 -8.13 -17.06
CA VAL A 24 9.42 -8.40 -15.69
C VAL A 24 8.75 -7.48 -14.65
N GLY A 25 8.39 -6.25 -15.03
CA GLY A 25 7.65 -5.32 -14.18
C GLY A 25 6.27 -5.87 -13.79
N LEU A 26 5.56 -6.49 -14.73
CA LEU A 26 4.27 -7.13 -14.47
C LEU A 26 4.41 -8.28 -13.47
N LYS A 27 5.41 -9.16 -13.62
CA LYS A 27 5.61 -10.28 -12.68
C LYS A 27 5.75 -9.80 -11.24
N ARG A 28 6.47 -8.68 -11.03
CA ARG A 28 6.62 -8.06 -9.70
C ARG A 28 5.30 -7.48 -9.21
N LEU A 29 4.55 -6.77 -10.06
CA LEU A 29 3.25 -6.22 -9.67
C LEU A 29 2.22 -7.31 -9.34
N ARG A 30 2.19 -8.41 -10.11
CA ARG A 30 1.35 -9.58 -9.83
C ARG A 30 1.69 -10.27 -8.51
N PHE A 31 2.93 -10.18 -8.06
CA PHE A 31 3.34 -10.65 -6.74
C PHE A 31 2.91 -9.67 -5.64
N LEU A 32 2.99 -8.36 -5.90
CA LEU A 32 2.71 -7.33 -4.92
C LEU A 32 1.22 -7.13 -4.63
N ASP A 33 0.32 -7.39 -5.58
CA ASP A 33 -1.14 -7.31 -5.35
C ASP A 33 -1.64 -8.23 -4.22
N PRO A 34 -1.47 -9.57 -4.30
CA PRO A 34 -1.90 -10.44 -3.22
C PRO A 34 -1.13 -10.18 -1.91
N LEU A 35 0.11 -9.68 -1.99
CA LEU A 35 0.87 -9.29 -0.81
C LEU A 35 0.28 -8.06 -0.11
N LEU A 36 -0.10 -7.02 -0.87
CA LEU A 36 -0.75 -5.82 -0.35
C LEU A 36 -2.11 -6.16 0.26
N ARG A 37 -2.91 -6.97 -0.43
CA ARG A 37 -4.22 -7.41 0.08
C ARG A 37 -4.06 -8.19 1.38
N ARG A 38 -3.10 -9.10 1.46
CA ARG A 38 -2.80 -9.83 2.69
C ARG A 38 -2.39 -8.87 3.81
N TYR A 39 -1.49 -7.92 3.53
CA TYR A 39 -1.08 -6.90 4.50
C TYR A 39 -2.27 -6.12 5.07
N LEU A 40 -3.17 -5.65 4.20
CA LEU A 40 -4.35 -4.89 4.61
C LEU A 40 -5.26 -5.71 5.51
N GLU A 41 -5.49 -6.99 5.18
CA GLU A 41 -6.29 -7.87 6.04
C GLU A 41 -5.61 -8.16 7.37
N THR A 42 -4.30 -8.31 7.42
CA THR A 42 -3.60 -8.66 8.66
C THR A 42 -3.28 -7.48 9.54
N GLU A 43 -2.95 -6.31 8.99
CA GLU A 43 -2.40 -5.17 9.74
C GLU A 43 -3.19 -3.87 9.53
N GLY A 44 -4.08 -3.80 8.54
CA GLY A 44 -4.84 -2.58 8.25
C GLY A 44 -5.68 -2.09 9.44
N TYR A 45 -6.09 -3.01 10.32
CA TYR A 45 -6.84 -2.67 11.53
C TYR A 45 -6.12 -1.68 12.46
N ARG A 46 -4.78 -1.59 12.40
CA ARG A 46 -3.99 -0.72 13.28
C ARG A 46 -4.25 0.77 13.08
N THR A 47 -4.77 1.16 11.92
CA THR A 47 -5.07 2.56 11.59
C THR A 47 -6.52 2.91 11.87
N LEU A 48 -7.34 1.95 12.30
CA LEU A 48 -8.77 2.13 12.48
C LEU A 48 -9.11 2.71 13.86
N THR A 49 -10.16 3.51 13.88
CA THR A 49 -10.81 3.94 15.14
C THR A 49 -11.63 2.79 15.74
N THR A 50 -11.97 2.89 17.03
CA THR A 50 -12.78 1.86 17.73
C THR A 50 -14.10 1.52 17.03
N PRO A 51 -14.89 2.49 16.51
CA PRO A 51 -16.10 2.17 15.74
C PRO A 51 -15.82 1.34 14.47
N LEU A 52 -14.77 1.70 13.73
CA LEU A 52 -14.39 0.98 12.50
C LEU A 52 -13.86 -0.43 12.80
N LEU A 53 -13.18 -0.62 13.93
CA LEU A 53 -12.76 -1.94 14.41
C LEU A 53 -13.97 -2.84 14.71
N ALA A 54 -15.00 -2.31 15.36
CA ALA A 54 -16.22 -3.06 15.65
C ALA A 54 -16.94 -3.46 14.35
N GLN A 55 -17.02 -2.55 13.38
CA GLN A 55 -17.58 -2.85 12.06
C GLN A 55 -16.78 -3.94 11.33
N LEU A 56 -15.45 -3.87 11.35
CA LEU A 56 -14.59 -4.89 10.76
C LEU A 56 -14.75 -6.26 11.43
N ALA A 57 -14.92 -6.29 12.75
CA ALA A 57 -15.15 -7.53 13.48
C ALA A 57 -16.46 -8.20 13.03
N ILE A 58 -17.54 -7.42 12.91
CA ILE A 58 -18.83 -7.90 12.41
C ILE A 58 -18.69 -8.42 10.99
N GLU A 59 -18.09 -7.64 10.08
CA GLU A 59 -17.90 -8.05 8.68
C GLU A 59 -17.15 -9.39 8.58
N ARG A 60 -16.14 -9.60 9.42
CA ARG A 60 -15.36 -10.84 9.45
C ARG A 60 -16.13 -12.07 9.94
N GLU A 61 -17.17 -11.88 10.77
CA GLU A 61 -18.05 -12.97 11.19
C GLU A 61 -18.91 -13.47 10.02
N PHE A 62 -19.31 -12.58 9.11
CA PHE A 62 -20.12 -12.94 7.95
C PHE A 62 -19.29 -13.38 6.74
N GLU A 63 -18.26 -12.59 6.37
CA GLU A 63 -17.42 -12.85 5.20
C GLU A 63 -15.95 -12.44 5.48
N PRO A 64 -15.10 -13.35 5.98
CA PRO A 64 -13.77 -12.98 6.48
C PRO A 64 -12.76 -12.61 5.39
N ALA A 65 -12.87 -13.18 4.19
CA ALA A 65 -11.89 -12.97 3.13
C ALA A 65 -12.04 -11.58 2.52
N GLY A 66 -11.02 -10.73 2.56
CA GLY A 66 -11.08 -9.39 1.95
C GLY A 66 -11.95 -8.39 2.71
N ALA A 67 -12.32 -8.69 3.96
CA ALA A 67 -13.22 -7.87 4.77
C ALA A 67 -12.75 -6.42 4.89
N PHE A 68 -11.46 -6.22 5.21
CA PHE A 68 -10.90 -4.87 5.34
C PHE A 68 -11.03 -4.10 4.02
N ALA A 69 -10.60 -4.71 2.90
CA ALA A 69 -10.62 -4.03 1.61
C ALA A 69 -12.03 -3.71 1.11
N ARG A 70 -13.05 -4.50 1.49
CA ARG A 70 -14.45 -4.26 1.08
C ARG A 70 -15.10 -3.08 1.80
N ILE A 71 -14.86 -2.95 3.10
CA ILE A 71 -15.61 -1.99 3.94
C ILE A 71 -14.88 -0.67 4.18
N MET A 72 -13.55 -0.66 4.02
CA MET A 72 -12.71 0.53 4.19
C MET A 72 -12.56 1.27 2.86
N ASN A 73 -12.21 2.55 2.94
CA ASN A 73 -12.24 3.48 1.80
C ASN A 73 -10.84 4.04 1.45
N ALA A 74 -10.83 4.93 0.45
CA ALA A 74 -9.64 5.60 -0.06
C ALA A 74 -8.77 6.27 1.02
N ASP A 75 -9.37 6.88 2.03
CA ASP A 75 -8.68 7.52 3.15
C ASP A 75 -7.98 6.51 4.05
N ASP A 76 -8.69 5.44 4.44
CA ASP A 76 -8.11 4.36 5.23
C ASP A 76 -6.89 3.74 4.52
N LEU A 77 -6.96 3.58 3.20
CA LEU A 77 -5.85 3.07 2.41
C LEU A 77 -4.58 3.91 2.63
N ILE A 78 -4.66 5.25 2.54
CA ILE A 78 -3.49 6.12 2.70
C ILE A 78 -2.81 5.90 4.05
N TYR A 79 -3.57 5.79 5.14
CA TYR A 79 -3.01 5.57 6.47
C TYR A 79 -2.27 4.22 6.59
N THR A 80 -2.68 3.21 5.82
CA THR A 80 -2.03 1.89 5.86
C THR A 80 -0.78 1.80 4.98
N LEU A 81 -0.65 2.62 3.94
CA LEU A 81 0.45 2.48 2.97
C LEU A 81 1.88 2.56 3.57
N PRO A 82 2.17 3.40 4.59
CA PRO A 82 3.50 3.45 5.21
C PRO A 82 3.93 2.08 5.76
N GLY A 83 3.06 1.40 6.50
CA GLY A 83 3.38 0.11 7.10
C GLY A 83 3.68 -1.00 6.08
N PHE A 84 3.17 -0.88 4.86
CA PHE A 84 3.46 -1.84 3.79
C PHE A 84 4.89 -1.74 3.25
N ILE A 85 5.53 -0.57 3.36
CA ILE A 85 6.92 -0.33 2.91
C ILE A 85 7.91 -0.32 4.07
N GLU A 86 7.52 -0.87 5.21
CA GLU A 86 8.36 -1.08 6.39
C GLU A 86 8.47 -2.57 6.74
N PRO A 87 9.51 -3.01 7.46
CA PRO A 87 9.58 -4.37 7.98
C PRO A 87 8.35 -4.69 8.86
N PRO A 88 7.82 -5.93 8.82
CA PRO A 88 8.33 -7.10 8.08
C PRO A 88 7.80 -7.23 6.64
N TRP A 89 6.96 -6.30 6.16
CA TRP A 89 6.29 -6.40 4.85
C TRP A 89 7.16 -5.97 3.67
N LEU A 90 8.15 -5.12 3.95
CA LEU A 90 9.13 -4.67 2.97
C LEU A 90 9.95 -5.85 2.44
N GLN A 91 9.96 -6.03 1.12
CA GLN A 91 10.65 -7.16 0.50
C GLN A 91 12.17 -7.10 0.67
N GLU A 92 12.80 -8.23 1.00
CA GLU A 92 14.26 -8.32 1.13
C GLU A 92 14.98 -8.19 -0.22
N ASN A 93 14.42 -8.79 -1.27
CA ASN A 93 14.97 -8.72 -2.61
C ASN A 93 14.92 -7.27 -3.15
N LEU A 94 16.09 -6.68 -3.44
CA LEU A 94 16.23 -5.27 -3.83
C LEU A 94 15.45 -4.85 -5.10
N LEU A 95 15.13 -5.80 -5.99
CA LEU A 95 14.33 -5.52 -7.19
C LEU A 95 12.82 -5.52 -6.87
N LEU A 96 12.36 -6.46 -6.03
CA LEU A 96 10.99 -6.48 -5.53
C LEU A 96 10.74 -5.31 -4.58
N ARG A 97 11.69 -4.99 -3.70
CA ARG A 97 11.64 -3.83 -2.79
C ARG A 97 11.46 -2.53 -3.57
N LYS A 98 12.25 -2.32 -4.63
CA LYS A 98 12.08 -1.15 -5.50
C LYS A 98 10.68 -1.12 -6.11
N ALA A 99 10.20 -2.24 -6.64
CA ALA A 99 8.89 -2.31 -7.26
C ALA A 99 7.76 -2.02 -6.25
N GLN A 100 7.90 -2.47 -5.00
CA GLN A 100 6.97 -2.21 -3.91
C GLN A 100 6.91 -0.73 -3.56
N ILE A 101 8.07 -0.08 -3.37
CA ILE A 101 8.16 1.37 -3.10
C ILE A 101 7.56 2.19 -4.24
N ASP A 102 7.90 1.86 -5.50
CA ASP A 102 7.37 2.57 -6.67
C ASP A 102 5.85 2.34 -6.84
N MET A 103 5.36 1.16 -6.49
CA MET A 103 3.94 0.85 -6.51
C MET A 103 3.19 1.66 -5.47
N VAL A 104 3.68 1.73 -4.23
CA VAL A 104 3.06 2.52 -3.16
C VAL A 104 3.04 4.00 -3.50
N ALA A 105 4.14 4.56 -4.03
CA ALA A 105 4.17 5.95 -4.46
C ALA A 105 3.11 6.26 -5.53
N ARG A 106 2.94 5.37 -6.52
CA ARG A 106 1.93 5.53 -7.57
C ARG A 106 0.51 5.36 -7.04
N LEU A 107 0.30 4.41 -6.13
CA LEU A 107 -1.00 4.17 -5.52
C LEU A 107 -1.44 5.35 -4.65
N ALA A 108 -0.54 5.87 -3.80
CA ALA A 108 -0.79 7.07 -3.00
C ALA A 108 -1.13 8.27 -3.90
N SER A 109 -0.34 8.50 -4.95
CA SER A 109 -0.61 9.58 -5.91
C SER A 109 -1.96 9.44 -6.62
N LEU A 110 -2.36 8.22 -7.00
CA LEU A 110 -3.67 7.96 -7.59
C LEU A 110 -4.79 8.29 -6.60
N VAL A 111 -4.65 7.84 -5.35
CA VAL A 111 -5.69 8.02 -4.33
C VAL A 111 -5.87 9.50 -4.01
N VAL A 112 -4.76 10.23 -3.83
CA VAL A 112 -4.79 11.68 -3.59
C VAL A 112 -5.40 12.43 -4.76
N SER A 113 -4.92 12.18 -5.98
CA SER A 113 -5.37 12.94 -7.15
C SER A 113 -6.84 12.72 -7.51
N ARG A 114 -7.40 11.57 -7.14
CA ARG A 114 -8.72 11.14 -7.62
C ARG A 114 -9.81 11.12 -6.55
N TYR A 115 -9.47 10.89 -5.29
CA TYR A 115 -10.47 10.60 -4.25
C TYR A 115 -10.35 11.47 -3.00
N LEU A 116 -9.22 12.14 -2.77
CA LEU A 116 -8.98 12.91 -1.55
C LEU A 116 -8.75 14.40 -1.84
N GLY A 117 -9.31 15.26 -1.00
CA GLY A 117 -8.91 16.66 -0.93
C GLY A 117 -7.62 16.78 -0.10
N PRO A 118 -6.62 17.56 -0.52
CA PRO A 118 -5.30 17.59 0.15
C PRO A 118 -5.34 18.15 1.59
N GLU A 119 -6.34 18.97 1.92
CA GLU A 119 -6.42 19.69 3.21
C GLU A 119 -6.74 18.74 4.38
N ASP A 120 -7.62 17.76 4.18
CA ASP A 120 -8.09 16.86 5.25
C ASP A 120 -7.08 15.76 5.62
N PHE A 121 -6.11 15.50 4.75
CA PHE A 121 -5.20 14.34 4.86
C PHE A 121 -3.73 14.72 4.91
N ALA A 122 -3.40 16.00 5.06
CA ALA A 122 -2.03 16.51 5.00
C ALA A 122 -1.05 15.70 5.88
N CYS A 123 -1.43 15.36 7.12
CA CYS A 123 -0.60 14.56 8.01
C CYS A 123 -0.30 13.16 7.47
N ALA A 124 -1.33 12.46 6.96
CA ALA A 124 -1.19 11.12 6.41
C ALA A 124 -0.31 11.13 5.14
N LEU A 125 -0.46 12.18 4.32
CA LEU A 125 0.35 12.35 3.11
C LEU A 125 1.81 12.64 3.43
N MET A 126 2.07 13.51 4.41
CA MET A 126 3.44 13.76 4.91
C MET A 126 4.08 12.48 5.45
N GLU A 127 3.33 11.63 6.15
CA GLU A 127 3.83 10.34 6.65
C GLU A 127 4.19 9.38 5.51
N VAL A 128 3.33 9.25 4.50
CA VAL A 128 3.61 8.45 3.30
C VAL A 128 4.87 8.96 2.59
N ASP A 129 4.99 10.27 2.37
CA ASP A 129 6.13 10.87 1.69
C ASP A 129 7.44 10.71 2.47
N ALA A 130 7.39 10.90 3.79
CA ALA A 130 8.54 10.69 4.67
C ALA A 130 9.00 9.23 4.63
N THR A 131 8.05 8.28 4.68
CA THR A 131 8.35 6.84 4.66
C THR A 131 8.90 6.40 3.30
N LEU A 132 8.32 6.87 2.20
CA LEU A 132 8.85 6.67 0.85
C LEU A 132 10.27 7.22 0.69
N SER A 133 10.53 8.40 1.24
CA SER A 133 11.85 9.03 1.19
C SER A 133 12.90 8.21 1.94
N ARG A 134 12.59 7.78 3.17
CA ARG A 134 13.46 6.89 3.96
C ARG A 134 13.72 5.56 3.25
N ALA A 135 12.66 4.91 2.75
CA ALA A 135 12.77 3.63 2.06
C ALA A 135 13.65 3.69 0.79
N ARG A 136 13.59 4.80 0.04
CA ARG A 136 14.44 5.04 -1.13
C ARG A 136 15.90 5.26 -0.77
N VAL A 137 16.18 5.99 0.30
CA VAL A 137 17.54 6.19 0.82
C VAL A 137 18.13 4.84 1.22
N GLN A 138 17.43 4.07 2.04
CA GLN A 138 17.90 2.74 2.47
C GLN A 138 18.15 1.80 1.28
N LEU A 139 17.23 1.77 0.30
CA LEU A 139 17.42 0.96 -0.90
C LEU A 139 18.69 1.33 -1.69
N LYS A 140 19.04 2.62 -1.73
CA LYS A 140 20.26 3.10 -2.40
C LYS A 140 21.51 2.65 -1.65
N GLU A 141 21.49 2.70 -0.34
CA GLU A 141 22.59 2.26 0.52
C GLU A 141 22.82 0.74 0.40
N ASP A 142 21.76 -0.06 0.50
CA ASP A 142 21.84 -1.51 0.40
C ASP A 142 22.33 -1.98 -0.98
N ARG A 143 21.95 -1.26 -2.05
CA ARG A 143 22.45 -1.52 -3.40
C ARG A 143 23.94 -1.27 -3.54
N ARG A 144 24.44 -0.21 -2.90
CA ARG A 144 25.87 0.09 -2.89
C ARG A 144 26.63 -1.00 -2.15
N ALA A 145 26.19 -1.36 -0.94
CA ALA A 145 26.78 -2.43 -0.16
C ALA A 145 26.83 -3.76 -0.95
N SER A 146 25.72 -4.15 -1.57
CA SER A 146 25.63 -5.37 -2.39
C SER A 146 26.52 -5.37 -3.64
N GLN A 147 26.92 -4.20 -4.14
CA GLN A 147 27.85 -4.08 -5.27
C GLN A 147 29.31 -4.22 -4.81
N PHE A 148 29.64 -3.71 -3.62
CA PHE A 148 30.97 -3.87 -3.03
C PHE A 148 31.27 -5.33 -2.67
N ASP A 149 30.30 -6.05 -2.08
CA ASP A 149 30.45 -7.47 -1.72
C ASP A 149 30.67 -8.41 -2.91
N ARG A 150 30.38 -7.96 -4.14
CA ARG A 150 30.58 -8.74 -5.37
C ARG A 150 31.93 -8.49 -6.06
N GLN A 151 32.69 -7.50 -5.60
CA GLN A 151 33.97 -7.10 -6.21
C GLN A 151 35.19 -7.41 -5.33
N GLY A 152 34.98 -7.77 -4.06
CA GLY A 152 36.01 -8.30 -3.15
C GLY A 152 36.00 -9.81 -3.11
#